data_AF-A0A5K1EGJ6-F1
#
_entry.id   AF-A0A5K1EGJ6-F1
#
_cell.length_a   1.000
_cell.length_b   1.000
_cell.length_c   1.000
_cell.angle_alpha   90.00
_cell.angle_beta   90.00
_cell.angle_gamma   90.00
#
_symmetry.space_group_name_H-M   'P 1'
#
loop_
_entity.id
_entity.type
_entity.pdbx_description
1 polymer ?
#
loop_
_entity_poly.entity_id
_entity_poly.type
_entity_poly.pdbx_seq_one_letter_code
_entity_poly.pdbx_strand_id
1 'polypeptide(L)'
;LFSRFSEQSGQFSENLREDVRGLQSLYEASQLAYVGETVLEEATAFSSEHLRARISHMEQRMSRQVQHALQVPLHRRVHRVKAREDIETFERTDRRSQVLHEFAWLDFNMVQTIHQREIRDLSG
;
A
#
# COMPACT_ATOMS: atom_id res chain seq x y z
N LEU A 1 11.34 -12.81 -11.93
CA LEU A 1 10.03 -12.13 -12.07
C LEU A 1 10.18 -10.70 -12.59
N PHE A 2 11.02 -9.87 -11.95
CA PHE A 2 11.15 -8.44 -12.29
C PHE A 2 11.98 -8.13 -13.54
N SER A 3 12.81 -9.06 -14.01
CA SER A 3 13.68 -8.87 -15.19
C SER A 3 12.97 -8.44 -16.48
N ARG A 4 11.68 -8.76 -16.64
CA ARG A 4 10.88 -8.30 -17.80
C ARG A 4 10.59 -6.79 -17.80
N PHE A 5 10.83 -6.13 -16.68
CA PHE A 5 10.65 -4.69 -16.48
C PHE A 5 12.00 -3.96 -16.48
N SER A 6 13.10 -4.67 -16.68
CA SER A 6 14.46 -4.15 -16.67
C SER A 6 15.01 -4.02 -18.09
N GLU A 7 15.90 -3.07 -18.30
CA GLU A 7 16.66 -2.89 -19.52
C GLU A 7 17.86 -3.86 -19.58
N GLN A 8 18.59 -3.87 -20.70
CA GLN A 8 19.79 -4.70 -20.84
C GLN A 8 20.88 -4.37 -19.82
N SER A 9 20.88 -3.15 -19.26
CA SER A 9 21.76 -2.72 -18.17
C SER A 9 21.45 -3.39 -16.83
N GLY A 10 20.29 -4.03 -16.69
CA GLY A 10 19.78 -4.60 -15.44
C GLY A 10 18.99 -3.62 -14.57
N GLN A 11 18.86 -2.35 -14.96
CA GLN A 11 18.05 -1.34 -14.27
C GLN A 11 16.60 -1.38 -14.74
N PHE A 12 15.63 -0.98 -13.91
CA PHE A 12 14.25 -0.81 -14.32
C PHE A 12 14.12 0.20 -15.47
N SER A 13 13.23 -0.08 -16.43
CA SER A 13 13.03 0.78 -17.58
C SER A 13 12.38 2.10 -17.20
N GLU A 14 12.97 3.20 -17.68
CA GLU A 14 12.43 4.56 -17.52
C GLU A 14 11.01 4.72 -18.09
N ASN A 15 10.58 3.83 -18.99
CA ASN A 15 9.21 3.82 -19.51
C ASN A 15 8.16 3.56 -18.42
N LEU A 16 8.55 3.01 -17.26
CA LEU A 16 7.66 2.73 -16.13
C LEU A 16 7.37 3.96 -15.27
N ARG A 17 8.15 5.04 -15.43
CA ARG A 17 8.09 6.22 -14.54
C ARG A 17 6.74 6.92 -14.50
N GLU A 18 5.92 6.74 -15.54
CA GLU A 18 4.58 7.34 -15.63
C GLU A 18 3.49 6.53 -14.90
N ASP A 19 3.71 5.23 -14.68
CA ASP A 19 2.74 4.35 -14.02
C ASP A 19 2.88 4.44 -12.50
N VAL A 20 2.26 5.46 -11.91
CA VAL A 20 2.29 5.69 -10.45
C VAL A 20 1.81 4.49 -9.65
N ARG A 21 0.79 3.75 -10.12
CA ARG A 21 0.27 2.57 -9.42
C ARG A 21 1.24 1.39 -9.52
N GLY A 22 1.85 1.21 -10.69
CA GLY A 22 2.93 0.25 -10.90
C GLY A 22 4.12 0.53 -10.00
N LEU A 23 4.57 1.79 -9.93
CA LEU A 23 5.67 2.22 -9.06
C LEU A 23 5.36 2.01 -7.58
N GLN A 24 4.15 2.37 -7.13
CA GLN A 24 3.75 2.13 -5.74
C GLN A 24 3.72 0.63 -5.42
N SER A 25 3.21 -0.20 -6.33
CA SER A 25 3.20 -1.65 -6.15
C SER A 25 4.61 -2.24 -6.12
N LEU A 26 5.50 -1.75 -6.99
CA LEU A 26 6.89 -2.14 -7.04
C LEU A 26 7.63 -1.76 -5.74
N TYR A 27 7.41 -0.53 -5.25
CA TYR A 27 7.94 -0.06 -3.98
C TYR A 27 7.47 -0.98 -2.84
N GLU A 28 6.17 -1.18 -2.67
CA GLU A 28 5.65 -2.01 -1.57
C GLU A 28 6.16 -3.46 -1.60
N ALA A 29 6.29 -4.03 -2.81
CA ALA A 29 6.88 -5.36 -2.99
C ALA A 29 8.38 -5.39 -2.64
N SER A 30 9.13 -4.34 -2.99
CA SER A 30 10.56 -4.25 -2.72
C SER A 30 10.87 -4.12 -1.23
N GLN A 31 9.92 -3.62 -0.43
CA GLN A 31 10.07 -3.52 1.02
C GLN A 31 10.03 -4.87 1.74
N LEU A 32 9.70 -5.97 1.04
CA LEU A 32 9.73 -7.35 1.55
C LEU A 32 11.07 -8.06 1.27
N ALA A 33 12.07 -7.35 0.73
CA ALA A 33 13.34 -7.92 0.33
C ALA A 33 14.11 -8.57 1.50
N TYR A 34 14.77 -9.68 1.21
CA TYR A 34 15.86 -10.23 2.01
C TYR A 34 17.19 -9.58 1.65
N VAL A 35 18.15 -9.65 2.59
CA VAL A 35 19.51 -9.14 2.38
C VAL A 35 20.15 -9.84 1.17
N GLY A 36 20.66 -9.06 0.21
CA GLY A 36 21.32 -9.55 -1.00
C GLY A 36 20.42 -9.67 -2.22
N GLU A 37 19.13 -9.35 -2.12
CA GLU A 37 18.23 -9.26 -3.27
C GLU A 37 18.41 -7.92 -4.02
N THR A 38 19.52 -7.82 -4.76
CA THR A 38 19.94 -6.59 -5.46
C THR A 38 18.87 -6.01 -6.40
N VAL A 39 18.06 -6.85 -7.03
CA VAL A 39 16.93 -6.41 -7.88
C VAL A 39 15.87 -5.67 -7.07
N LEU A 40 15.64 -6.04 -5.81
CA LEU A 40 14.67 -5.36 -4.94
C LEU A 40 15.28 -4.12 -4.27
N GLU A 41 16.59 -4.10 -4.03
CA GLU A 41 17.31 -2.90 -3.62
C GLU A 41 17.19 -1.82 -4.71
N GLU A 42 17.42 -2.20 -5.97
CA GLU A 42 17.26 -1.33 -7.13
C GLU A 42 15.79 -0.95 -7.37
N ALA A 43 14.84 -1.89 -7.20
CA ALA A 43 13.40 -1.59 -7.24
C ALA A 43 13.00 -0.53 -6.21
N THR A 44 13.57 -0.59 -5.00
CA THR A 44 13.32 0.40 -3.95
C THR A 44 13.84 1.78 -4.36
N ALA A 45 15.06 1.84 -4.88
CA ALA A 45 15.67 3.09 -5.35
C ALA A 45 14.81 3.71 -6.47
N PHE A 46 14.61 2.97 -7.56
CA PHE A 46 13.88 3.40 -8.75
C PHE A 46 12.45 3.87 -8.43
N SER A 47 11.66 3.01 -7.77
CA SER A 47 10.26 3.35 -7.47
C SER A 47 10.15 4.54 -6.52
N SER A 48 10.98 4.62 -5.48
CA SER A 48 10.91 5.71 -4.50
C SER A 48 11.35 7.05 -5.08
N GLU A 49 12.31 7.06 -6.00
CA GLU A 49 12.75 8.25 -6.72
C GLU A 49 11.61 8.82 -7.57
N HIS A 50 11.04 8.01 -8.46
CA HIS A 50 9.97 8.46 -9.36
C HIS A 50 8.67 8.82 -8.63
N LEU A 51 8.33 8.11 -7.54
CA LEU A 51 7.19 8.47 -6.70
C LEU A 51 7.38 9.84 -6.04
N ARG A 52 8.57 10.14 -5.49
CA ARG A 52 8.88 11.44 -4.90
C ARG A 52 8.84 12.57 -5.94
N ALA A 53 9.40 12.34 -7.12
CA ALA A 53 9.45 13.33 -8.19
C ALA A 53 8.05 13.77 -8.68
N ARG A 54 7.05 12.90 -8.54
CA ARG A 54 5.69 13.14 -9.07
C ARG A 54 4.69 13.57 -8.01
N ILE A 55 5.05 13.50 -6.73
CA ILE A 55 4.11 13.59 -5.61
C ILE A 55 3.30 14.91 -5.58
N SER A 56 3.91 16.00 -6.05
CA SER A 56 3.30 17.34 -6.16
C SER A 56 2.28 17.47 -7.29
N HIS A 57 2.30 16.54 -8.26
CA HIS A 57 1.45 16.55 -9.44
C HIS A 57 0.33 15.50 -9.38
N MET A 58 0.28 14.70 -8.30
CA MET A 58 -0.75 13.69 -8.08
C MET A 58 -2.02 14.31 -7.48
N GLU A 59 -3.15 13.65 -7.71
CA GLU A 59 -4.40 13.94 -6.99
C GLU A 59 -4.20 13.73 -5.47
N GLN A 60 -4.90 14.53 -4.65
CA GLN A 60 -4.62 14.68 -3.21
C GLN A 60 -4.73 13.37 -2.42
N ARG A 61 -5.66 12.48 -2.76
CA ARG A 61 -5.77 11.16 -2.12
C ARG A 61 -4.59 10.29 -2.50
N MET A 62 -4.24 10.22 -3.79
CA MET A 62 -3.09 9.44 -4.27
C MET A 62 -1.76 9.94 -3.68
N SER A 63 -1.54 11.25 -3.63
CA SER A 63 -0.31 11.82 -3.06
C SER A 63 -0.15 11.46 -1.58
N ARG A 64 -1.23 11.52 -0.78
CA ARG A 64 -1.22 11.07 0.62
C ARG A 64 -0.90 9.59 0.77
N GLN A 65 -1.47 8.73 -0.09
CA GLN A 65 -1.18 7.29 -0.06
C GLN A 65 0.29 6.99 -0.37
N VAL A 66 0.85 7.67 -1.38
CA VAL A 66 2.26 7.55 -1.75
C VAL A 66 3.18 8.08 -0.64
N GLN A 67 2.88 9.24 -0.05
CA GLN A 67 3.62 9.78 1.09
C GLN A 67 3.65 8.79 2.26
N HIS A 68 2.49 8.22 2.61
CA HIS A 68 2.41 7.24 3.67
C HIS A 68 3.21 5.97 3.33
N ALA A 69 3.20 5.50 2.07
CA ALA A 69 4.00 4.35 1.63
C ALA A 69 5.49 4.59 1.84
N LEU A 70 5.98 5.75 1.39
CA LEU A 70 7.38 6.14 1.53
C LEU A 70 7.84 6.35 2.98
N GLN A 71 6.92 6.61 3.91
CA GLN A 71 7.21 6.74 5.35
C GLN A 71 7.16 5.39 6.06
N VAL A 72 6.07 4.64 5.84
CA VAL A 72 5.84 3.32 6.45
C VAL A 72 5.28 2.39 5.37
N PRO A 73 6.10 1.43 4.89
CA PRO A 73 5.65 0.41 3.95
C PRO A 73 4.44 -0.36 4.47
N LEU A 74 3.54 -0.74 3.58
CA LEU A 74 2.28 -1.44 3.87
C LEU A 74 2.47 -2.64 4.79
N HIS A 75 3.51 -3.45 4.56
CA HIS A 75 3.77 -4.66 5.34
C HIS A 75 4.15 -4.38 6.81
N ARG A 76 4.50 -3.13 7.15
CA ARG A 76 4.83 -2.69 8.52
C ARG A 76 3.70 -1.91 9.19
N ARG A 77 2.60 -1.65 8.48
CA ARG A 77 1.48 -0.86 9.03
C ARG A 77 0.62 -1.72 9.96
N VAL A 78 0.02 -1.06 10.95
CA VAL A 78 -0.98 -1.69 11.83
C VAL A 78 -2.18 -2.10 10.99
N HIS A 79 -2.38 -3.42 10.81
CA HIS A 79 -3.39 -3.98 9.92
C HIS A 79 -4.80 -3.44 10.18
N ARG A 80 -5.22 -3.30 11.45
CA ARG A 80 -6.55 -2.79 11.80
C ARG A 80 -6.74 -1.31 11.41
N VAL A 81 -5.72 -0.47 11.59
CA VAL A 81 -5.78 0.95 11.20
C VAL A 81 -5.87 1.07 9.68
N LYS A 82 -5.03 0.31 8.95
CA LYS A 82 -5.06 0.30 7.49
C LYS A 82 -6.37 -0.25 6.93
N ALA A 83 -6.88 -1.34 7.51
CA ALA A 83 -8.17 -1.90 7.10
C ALA A 83 -9.31 -0.89 7.26
N ARG A 84 -9.30 -0.09 8.33
CA ARG A 84 -10.29 0.97 8.53
C ARG A 84 -10.23 2.03 7.42
N GLU A 85 -9.03 2.53 7.13
CA GLU A 85 -8.80 3.50 6.04
C GLU A 85 -9.24 2.95 4.68
N ASP A 86 -8.92 1.67 4.41
CA ASP A 86 -9.32 1.01 3.17
C ASP A 86 -10.83 0.89 3.06
N ILE A 87 -11.50 0.42 4.10
CA ILE A 87 -12.96 0.32 4.14
C ILE A 87 -13.61 1.69 3.86
N GLU A 88 -13.13 2.76 4.51
CA GLU A 88 -13.70 4.11 4.36
C GLU A 88 -13.51 4.70 2.95
N THR A 89 -12.41 4.35 2.29
CA THR A 89 -12.07 4.90 0.97
C THR A 89 -12.35 3.96 -0.21
N PHE A 90 -12.78 2.72 0.07
CA PHE A 90 -13.02 1.71 -0.95
C PHE A 90 -14.14 2.13 -1.93
N GLU A 91 -13.85 2.05 -3.22
CA GLU A 91 -14.80 2.40 -4.28
C GLU A 91 -15.75 1.24 -4.55
N ARG A 92 -17.05 1.54 -4.51
CA ARG A 92 -18.13 0.55 -4.67
C ARG A 92 -18.67 0.55 -6.10
N THR A 93 -17.81 0.20 -7.05
CA THR A 93 -18.05 0.34 -8.50
C THR A 93 -19.05 -0.66 -9.07
N ASP A 94 -19.26 -1.81 -8.42
CA ASP A 94 -20.22 -2.84 -8.83
C ASP A 94 -20.87 -3.57 -7.63
N ARG A 95 -21.82 -4.48 -7.91
CA ARG A 95 -22.51 -5.25 -6.87
C ARG A 95 -21.55 -6.08 -6.00
N ARG A 96 -20.49 -6.65 -6.57
CA ARG A 96 -19.54 -7.48 -5.80
C ARG A 96 -18.73 -6.62 -4.85
N SER A 97 -18.28 -5.45 -5.29
CA SER A 97 -17.57 -4.47 -4.48
C SER A 97 -18.44 -3.92 -3.35
N GLN A 98 -19.75 -3.74 -3.58
CA GLN A 98 -20.70 -3.34 -2.55
C GLN A 98 -20.84 -4.40 -1.46
N VAL A 99 -21.04 -5.66 -1.85
CA VAL A 99 -21.14 -6.80 -0.91
C VAL A 99 -19.84 -6.96 -0.11
N LEU A 100 -18.68 -6.85 -0.76
CA LEU A 100 -17.38 -6.93 -0.08
C LEU A 100 -17.21 -5.81 0.94
N HIS A 101 -17.57 -4.58 0.57
CA HIS A 101 -17.50 -3.44 1.47
C HIS A 101 -18.43 -3.61 2.69
N GLU A 102 -19.67 -4.02 2.47
CA GLU A 102 -20.63 -4.25 3.55
C GLU A 102 -20.11 -5.32 4.52
N PHE A 103 -19.60 -6.43 3.98
CA PHE A 103 -18.99 -7.48 4.78
C PHE A 103 -17.81 -6.96 5.61
N ALA A 104 -16.88 -6.22 5.00
CA ALA A 104 -15.72 -5.68 5.70
C ALA A 104 -16.12 -4.68 6.81
N TRP A 105 -17.15 -3.86 6.58
CA TRP A 105 -17.68 -2.93 7.58
C TRP A 105 -18.28 -3.66 8.79
N LEU A 106 -19.08 -4.70 8.54
CA LEU A 106 -19.70 -5.50 9.60
C LEU A 106 -18.65 -6.26 10.43
N ASP A 107 -17.68 -6.91 9.78
CA ASP A 107 -16.58 -7.61 10.47
C ASP A 107 -15.78 -6.64 11.36
N PHE A 108 -15.44 -5.46 10.83
CA PHE A 108 -14.71 -4.45 11.58
C PHE A 108 -15.44 -4.05 12.87
N ASN A 109 -16.75 -3.76 12.78
CA ASN A 109 -17.54 -3.34 13.93
C ASN A 109 -17.75 -4.47 14.96
N MET A 110 -17.88 -5.71 14.49
CA MET A 110 -17.96 -6.89 15.35
C MET A 110 -16.69 -7.01 16.21
N VAL A 111 -15.51 -6.95 15.58
CA VAL A 111 -14.25 -7.03 16.31
C VAL A 111 -14.01 -5.82 17.20
N GLN A 112 -14.40 -4.62 16.76
CA GLN A 112 -14.35 -3.41 17.60
C GLN A 112 -15.16 -3.58 18.88
N THR A 113 -16.35 -4.20 18.81
CA THR A 113 -17.19 -4.47 19.97
C THR A 113 -16.51 -5.43 20.96
N ILE A 114 -15.77 -6.42 20.46
CA ILE A 114 -14.99 -7.34 21.30
C ILE A 114 -13.87 -6.57 22.02
N HIS A 115 -13.07 -5.80 21.28
CA HIS A 115 -11.97 -5.01 21.87
C HIS A 115 -12.45 -3.98 22.90
N GLN A 116 -13.62 -3.35 22.69
CA GLN A 116 -14.20 -2.44 23.68
C GLN A 116 -14.58 -3.15 24.98
N ARG A 117 -15.06 -4.40 24.92
CA ARG A 117 -15.33 -5.22 26.11
C ARG A 117 -14.03 -5.58 26.82
N GLU A 118 -13.04 -6.07 26.07
CA GLU A 118 -11.71 -6.42 26.62
C GLU A 118 -11.07 -5.22 27.35
N ILE A 119 -11.10 -4.03 26.75
CA ILE A 119 -10.58 -2.81 27.38
C ILE A 119 -11.33 -2.49 28.68
N ARG A 120 -12.67 -2.58 28.68
CA ARG A 120 -13.46 -2.32 29.88
C ARG A 120 -13.13 -3.30 30.99
N ASP A 121 -12.97 -4.58 30.66
CA ASP A 121 -12.68 -5.63 31.63
C ASP A 121 -11.26 -5.51 32.20
N LEU A 122 -10.30 -4.97 31.43
CA LEU A 122 -8.94 -4.66 31.89
C LEU A 122 -8.83 -3.33 32.66
N SER A 123 -9.78 -2.42 32.47
CA SER A 123 -9.76 -1.06 33.07
C SER A 123 -10.59 -0.95 34.36
N GLY A 124 -11.31 -2.01 34.74
CA GLY A 124 -12.12 -2.11 35.96
C GLY A 124 -11.44 -2.94 37.03
#